data_AF-A0A7Y3EFH4-F1
#
_entry.id   AF-A0A7Y3EFH4-F1
#
_cell.length_a   1.000
_cell.length_b   1.000
_cell.length_c   1.000
_cell.angle_alpha   90.00
_cell.angle_beta   90.00
_cell.angle_gamma   90.00
#
_symmetry.space_group_name_H-M   'P 1'
#
loop_
_entity.id
_entity.type
_entity.pdbx_description
1 polymer ?
#
loop_
_entity_poly.entity_id
_entity_poly.type
_entity_poly.pdbx_seq_one_letter_code
_entity_poly.pdbx_strand_id
1 'polypeptide(L)'
;MAGSRPGPAPAAVTLGRTLLLALLAWFTLRQFADADYRGIWAGLNLVLHEAGHLALGWFGSAWLSAIGGTAFHLACIGAVGVAFWRQQDRFAVAVTVWWAGTVFVEAAPYIADARVQNLPLVTVGDGPVSHDWFVILDGLGLLARDQQLGGLARASGLALLVAGLVGGASIAARAARSDGDVDGVPTPVPRTENRRRPPTSG
;
A
#
# COMPACT_ATOMS: atom_id res chain seq x y z
N MET A 1 8.08 -30.97 -15.48
CA MET A 1 6.84 -30.48 -16.11
C MET A 1 6.98 -28.99 -16.30
N ALA A 2 7.04 -28.52 -17.55
CA ALA A 2 7.13 -27.09 -17.85
C ALA A 2 5.75 -26.47 -17.61
N GLY A 3 5.61 -25.66 -16.57
CA GLY A 3 4.40 -24.87 -16.35
C GLY A 3 4.23 -23.90 -17.52
N SER A 4 3.11 -23.99 -18.22
CA SER A 4 2.71 -23.01 -19.22
C SER A 4 2.79 -21.61 -18.60
N ARG A 5 3.46 -20.69 -19.30
CA ARG A 5 3.54 -19.29 -18.86
C ARG A 5 2.11 -18.75 -18.74
N PRO A 6 1.74 -18.07 -17.65
CA PRO A 6 0.44 -17.43 -17.56
C PRO A 6 0.30 -16.45 -18.72
N GLY A 7 -0.85 -16.51 -19.39
CA GLY A 7 -1.18 -15.63 -20.49
C GLY A 7 -1.31 -14.16 -20.04
N PRO A 8 -1.44 -13.24 -21.00
CA PRO A 8 -1.52 -11.82 -20.73
C PRO A 8 -2.67 -11.46 -19.81
N ALA A 9 -2.50 -10.40 -19.02
CA ALA A 9 -3.57 -9.94 -18.13
C ALA A 9 -4.74 -9.39 -18.97
N PRO A 10 -6.00 -9.65 -18.58
CA PRO A 10 -7.14 -9.07 -19.30
C PRO A 10 -7.03 -7.54 -19.36
N ALA A 11 -7.38 -6.93 -20.50
CA ALA A 11 -7.25 -5.48 -20.72
C ALA A 11 -7.92 -4.64 -19.60
N ALA A 12 -9.05 -5.12 -19.06
CA ALA A 12 -9.72 -4.49 -17.92
C ALA A 12 -8.86 -4.44 -16.65
N VAL A 13 -8.07 -5.48 -16.36
CA VAL A 13 -7.16 -5.53 -15.21
C VAL A 13 -6.02 -4.55 -15.40
N THR A 14 -5.44 -4.49 -16.60
CA THR A 14 -4.37 -3.53 -16.93
C THR A 14 -4.86 -2.09 -16.81
N LEU A 15 -6.05 -1.80 -17.33
CA LEU A 15 -6.68 -0.48 -17.19
C LEU A 15 -6.92 -0.14 -15.71
N GLY A 16 -7.52 -1.06 -14.95
CA GLY A 16 -7.79 -0.86 -13.52
C GLY A 16 -6.53 -0.57 -12.71
N ARG A 17 -5.45 -1.33 -12.94
CA ARG A 17 -4.15 -1.11 -12.28
C ARG A 17 -3.54 0.25 -12.65
N THR A 18 -3.67 0.66 -13.91
CA THR A 18 -3.15 1.94 -14.39
C THR A 18 -3.89 3.12 -13.76
N LEU A 19 -5.23 3.05 -13.72
CA LEU A 19 -6.06 4.06 -13.08
C LEU A 19 -5.78 4.15 -11.58
N LEU A 20 -5.65 3.01 -10.90
CA LEU A 20 -5.29 2.99 -9.50
C LEU A 20 -3.91 3.63 -9.27
N LEU A 21 -2.88 3.25 -10.04
CA LEU A 21 -1.56 3.85 -9.92
C LEU A 21 -1.59 5.37 -10.15
N ALA A 22 -2.37 5.86 -11.12
CA ALA A 22 -2.53 7.29 -11.35
C ALA A 22 -3.17 8.00 -10.15
N LEU A 23 -4.20 7.41 -9.54
CA LEU A 23 -4.83 7.93 -8.33
C LEU A 23 -3.86 7.96 -7.13
N LEU A 24 -3.13 6.87 -6.92
CA LEU A 24 -2.12 6.78 -5.85
C LEU A 24 -0.99 7.80 -6.07
N ALA A 25 -0.55 7.98 -7.31
CA ALA A 25 0.49 8.94 -7.67
C ALA A 25 0.02 10.37 -7.43
N TRP A 26 -1.21 10.69 -7.84
CA TRP A 26 -1.82 11.99 -7.56
C TRP A 26 -1.88 12.26 -6.05
N PHE A 27 -2.35 11.31 -5.24
CA PHE A 27 -2.39 11.48 -3.79
C PHE A 27 -0.98 11.68 -3.21
N THR A 28 0.01 10.89 -3.64
CA THR A 28 1.40 11.04 -3.19
C THR A 28 1.98 12.41 -3.57
N LEU A 29 1.72 12.92 -4.78
CA LEU A 29 2.13 14.26 -5.19
C LEU A 29 1.46 15.36 -4.36
N ARG A 30 0.16 15.22 -4.07
CA ARG A 30 -0.56 16.12 -3.17
C ARG A 30 0.08 16.14 -1.78
N GLN A 31 0.48 14.98 -1.28
CA GLN A 31 1.21 14.90 -0.02
C GLN A 31 2.56 15.60 -0.06
N PHE A 32 3.34 15.51 -1.14
CA PHE A 32 4.57 16.28 -1.26
C PHE A 32 4.35 17.80 -1.37
N ALA A 33 3.24 18.22 -1.99
CA ALA A 33 2.91 19.63 -2.17
C ALA A 33 2.35 20.29 -0.91
N ASP A 34 1.65 19.52 -0.07
CA ASP A 34 0.93 19.99 1.09
C ASP A 34 0.99 18.93 2.20
N ALA A 35 1.70 19.23 3.29
CA ALA A 35 1.87 18.32 4.40
C ALA A 35 0.58 18.09 5.20
N ASP A 36 -0.38 19.02 5.11
CA ASP A 36 -1.67 18.94 5.79
C ASP A 36 -2.74 18.26 4.93
N TYR A 37 -2.37 17.79 3.73
CA TYR A 37 -3.30 17.11 2.84
C TYR A 37 -3.73 15.74 3.40
N ARG A 38 -4.96 15.67 3.91
CA ARG A 38 -5.58 14.45 4.47
C ARG A 38 -6.23 13.55 3.40
N GLY A 39 -6.85 14.16 2.38
CA GLY A 39 -7.57 13.46 1.31
C GLY A 39 -8.68 12.52 1.82
N ILE A 40 -9.15 11.62 0.95
CA ILE A 40 -10.21 10.65 1.30
C ILE A 40 -9.73 9.51 2.22
N TRP A 41 -8.42 9.27 2.26
CA TRP A 41 -7.82 8.18 3.03
C TRP A 41 -7.89 8.42 4.54
N ALA A 42 -7.92 9.68 4.96
CA ALA A 42 -8.02 10.04 6.37
C ALA A 42 -9.27 9.46 7.05
N GLY A 43 -10.42 9.38 6.35
CA GLY A 43 -11.62 8.77 6.93
C GLY A 43 -11.47 7.27 7.16
N LEU A 44 -10.91 6.55 6.18
CA LEU A 44 -10.65 5.11 6.29
C LEU A 44 -9.64 4.81 7.39
N ASN A 45 -8.55 5.58 7.43
CA ASN A 45 -7.49 5.45 8.41
C ASN A 45 -7.99 5.75 9.83
N LEU A 46 -8.84 6.77 9.97
CA LEU A 46 -9.47 7.12 11.24
C LEU A 46 -10.32 5.99 11.78
N VAL A 47 -11.18 5.36 10.96
CA VAL A 47 -12.04 4.26 11.41
C VAL A 47 -11.20 3.09 11.94
N LEU A 48 -10.10 2.74 11.28
CA LEU A 48 -9.21 1.67 11.73
C LEU A 48 -8.43 2.06 12.99
N HIS A 49 -8.03 3.33 13.11
CA HIS A 49 -7.38 3.85 14.32
C HIS A 49 -8.33 3.81 15.53
N GLU A 50 -9.55 4.30 15.40
CA GLU A 50 -10.55 4.24 16.48
C GLU A 50 -10.91 2.81 16.88
N ALA A 51 -11.01 1.90 15.90
CA ALA A 51 -11.19 0.48 16.18
C ALA A 51 -10.04 -0.12 17.01
N GLY A 52 -8.82 0.38 16.80
CA GLY A 52 -7.64 -0.02 17.56
C GLY A 52 -7.68 0.39 19.03
N HIS A 53 -8.22 1.57 19.34
CA HIS A 53 -8.48 2.00 20.72
C HIS A 53 -9.44 1.04 21.42
N LEU A 54 -10.51 0.61 20.74
CA LEU A 54 -11.43 -0.37 21.32
C LEU A 54 -10.76 -1.74 21.52
N ALA A 55 -9.93 -2.16 20.56
CA ALA A 55 -9.27 -3.47 20.61
C ALA A 55 -8.28 -3.59 21.78
N LEU A 56 -7.47 -2.56 22.05
CA LEU A 56 -6.50 -2.59 23.17
C LEU A 56 -6.98 -1.87 24.44
N GLY A 57 -8.00 -1.03 24.34
CA GLY A 57 -8.64 -0.39 25.48
C GLY A 57 -9.30 -1.39 26.44
N TRP A 58 -9.65 -2.59 25.97
CA TRP A 58 -10.11 -3.71 26.79
C TRP A 58 -9.15 -4.05 27.95
N PHE A 59 -7.84 -3.79 27.79
CA PHE A 59 -6.84 -4.05 28.83
C PHE A 59 -6.80 -2.96 29.92
N GLY A 60 -7.64 -1.91 29.84
CA GLY A 60 -7.80 -0.89 30.87
C GLY A 60 -6.64 0.10 31.03
N SER A 61 -5.64 0.06 30.14
CA SER A 61 -4.50 0.98 30.16
C SER A 61 -4.65 2.05 29.09
N ALA A 62 -4.59 3.32 29.49
CA ALA A 62 -4.62 4.46 28.57
C ALA A 62 -3.46 4.40 27.56
N TRP A 63 -2.28 3.95 28.00
CA TRP A 63 -1.11 3.80 27.14
C TRP A 63 -1.29 2.69 26.11
N LEU A 64 -1.86 1.53 26.51
CA LEU A 64 -2.17 0.46 25.56
C LEU A 64 -3.27 0.87 24.59
N SER A 65 -4.30 1.58 25.06
CA SER A 65 -5.34 2.13 24.19
C SER A 65 -4.74 3.07 23.15
N ALA A 66 -3.93 4.04 23.56
CA ALA A 66 -3.29 5.01 22.66
C ALA A 66 -2.43 4.34 21.57
N ILE A 67 -1.63 3.34 21.95
CA ILE A 67 -0.86 2.53 20.97
C ILE A 67 -1.79 1.73 20.07
N GLY A 68 -2.88 1.22 20.64
CA GLY A 68 -3.87 0.42 19.95
C GLY A 68 -4.34 1.03 18.66
N GLY A 69 -4.55 2.35 18.63
CA GLY A 69 -5.05 3.01 17.43
C GLY A 69 -4.16 2.79 16.21
N THR A 70 -2.92 3.28 16.26
CA THR A 70 -2.00 3.15 15.12
C THR A 70 -1.50 1.71 14.95
N ALA A 71 -1.28 0.96 16.03
CA ALA A 71 -0.74 -0.40 15.96
C ALA A 71 -1.74 -1.39 15.35
N PHE A 72 -3.02 -1.33 15.73
CA PHE A 72 -4.06 -2.18 15.16
C PHE A 72 -4.25 -1.89 13.68
N HIS A 73 -4.27 -0.61 13.31
CA HIS A 73 -4.37 -0.20 11.91
C HIS A 73 -3.22 -0.79 11.05
N LEU A 74 -1.97 -0.66 11.50
CA LEU A 74 -0.82 -1.27 10.81
C LEU A 74 -0.92 -2.81 10.76
N ALA A 75 -1.43 -3.45 11.82
CA ALA A 75 -1.65 -4.89 11.83
C ALA A 75 -2.71 -5.33 10.81
N CYS A 76 -3.81 -4.58 10.65
CA CYS A 76 -4.82 -4.83 9.63
C CYS A 76 -4.24 -4.72 8.22
N ILE A 77 -3.49 -3.65 7.94
CA ILE A 77 -2.82 -3.48 6.64
C ILE A 77 -1.83 -4.64 6.40
N GLY A 78 -1.06 -5.02 7.43
CA GLY A 78 -0.14 -6.15 7.37
C GLY A 78 -0.84 -7.47 7.06
N ALA A 79 -1.97 -7.74 7.70
CA ALA A 79 -2.77 -8.94 7.45
C ALA A 79 -3.32 -8.98 6.01
N VAL A 80 -3.81 -7.84 5.50
CA VAL A 80 -4.25 -7.70 4.10
C VAL A 80 -3.07 -7.92 3.15
N GLY A 81 -1.90 -7.36 3.45
CA GLY A 81 -0.67 -7.56 2.66
C GLY A 81 -0.24 -9.02 2.62
N VAL A 82 -0.28 -9.73 3.75
CA VAL A 82 0.01 -11.17 3.82
C VAL A 82 -1.01 -11.97 3.03
N ALA A 83 -2.31 -11.62 3.08
CA ALA A 83 -3.34 -12.29 2.31
C ALA A 83 -3.08 -12.16 0.79
N PHE A 84 -2.74 -10.96 0.30
CA PHE A 84 -2.38 -10.76 -1.11
C PHE A 84 -1.08 -11.45 -1.51
N TRP A 85 -0.09 -11.46 -0.61
CA TRP A 85 1.14 -12.21 -0.83
C TRP A 85 0.88 -13.71 -1.02
N ARG A 86 0.01 -14.30 -0.18
CA ARG A 86 -0.39 -15.71 -0.28
C ARG A 86 -1.16 -16.00 -1.56
N GLN A 87 -1.93 -15.04 -2.07
CA GLN A 87 -2.62 -15.12 -3.36
C GLN A 87 -1.71 -14.85 -4.57
N GLN A 88 -0.41 -14.59 -4.34
CA GLN A 88 0.56 -14.21 -5.38
C GLN A 88 0.23 -12.90 -6.12
N ASP A 89 -0.65 -12.05 -5.57
CA ASP A 89 -0.92 -10.73 -6.13
C ASP A 89 0.09 -9.71 -5.62
N ARG A 90 1.25 -9.69 -6.27
CA ARG A 90 2.35 -8.78 -5.93
C ARG A 90 1.97 -7.31 -6.13
N PHE A 91 1.06 -7.02 -7.05
CA PHE A 91 0.61 -5.64 -7.29
C PHE A 91 -0.18 -5.15 -6.09
N ALA A 92 -1.12 -5.95 -5.58
CA ALA A 92 -1.88 -5.61 -4.39
C ALA A 92 -1.00 -5.47 -3.14
N VAL A 93 0.07 -6.28 -3.00
CA VAL A 93 1.06 -6.10 -1.93
C VAL A 93 1.73 -4.72 -2.01
N ALA A 94 2.10 -4.25 -3.20
CA ALA A 94 2.68 -2.91 -3.36
C ALA A 94 1.68 -1.81 -2.96
N VAL A 95 0.38 -2.00 -3.22
CA VAL A 95 -0.68 -1.09 -2.76
C VAL A 95 -0.78 -1.09 -1.23
N THR A 96 -0.62 -2.23 -0.55
CA THR A 96 -0.61 -2.25 0.92
C THR A 96 0.60 -1.54 1.52
N VAL A 97 1.76 -1.58 0.86
CA VAL A 97 2.95 -0.81 1.27
C VAL A 97 2.68 0.69 1.13
N TRP A 98 2.05 1.09 0.02
CA TRP A 98 1.61 2.46 -0.18
C TRP A 98 0.63 2.89 0.91
N TRP A 99 -0.37 2.06 1.22
CA TRP A 99 -1.37 2.35 2.25
C TRP A 99 -0.75 2.47 3.64
N ALA A 100 0.23 1.62 4.00
CA ALA A 100 1.00 1.79 5.23
C ALA A 100 1.66 3.19 5.29
N GLY A 101 2.15 3.71 4.16
CA GLY A 101 2.68 5.06 4.07
C GLY A 101 1.68 6.15 4.46
N THR A 102 0.39 6.00 4.15
CA THR A 102 -0.65 6.99 4.52
C THR A 102 -0.80 7.09 6.04
N VAL A 103 -0.67 5.97 6.76
CA VAL A 103 -0.75 5.93 8.22
C VAL A 103 0.33 6.81 8.85
N PHE A 104 1.58 6.68 8.38
CA PHE A 104 2.70 7.45 8.92
C PHE A 104 2.62 8.93 8.60
N VAL A 105 2.23 9.30 7.37
CA VAL A 105 2.10 10.73 7.01
C VAL A 105 0.96 11.42 7.75
N GLU A 106 -0.13 10.71 8.04
CA GLU A 106 -1.26 11.25 8.80
C GLU A 106 -0.93 11.34 10.30
N ALA A 107 -0.18 10.39 10.86
CA ALA A 107 0.25 10.43 12.25
C ALA A 107 1.32 11.51 12.52
N ALA A 108 2.19 11.79 11.56
CA ALA A 108 3.33 12.71 11.70
C ALA A 108 3.01 14.08 12.34
N PRO A 109 1.99 14.85 11.88
CA PRO A 109 1.66 16.13 12.52
C PRO A 109 1.21 15.97 13.98
N TYR A 110 0.49 14.90 14.31
CA TYR A 110 0.06 14.61 15.68
C TYR A 110 1.22 14.17 16.58
N ILE A 111 2.20 13.45 16.04
CA ILE A 111 3.45 13.15 16.73
C ILE A 111 4.20 14.45 17.03
N ALA A 112 4.34 15.34 16.04
CA ALA A 112 5.07 16.60 16.19
C ALA A 112 4.37 17.60 17.13
N ASP A 113 3.05 17.49 17.27
CA ASP A 113 2.22 18.33 18.15
C ASP A 113 2.03 17.71 19.55
N ALA A 114 2.64 16.55 19.86
CA ALA A 114 2.36 15.80 21.08
C ALA A 114 2.50 16.63 22.39
N ARG A 115 3.48 17.56 22.47
CA ARG A 115 3.62 18.46 23.63
C ARG A 115 2.63 19.60 23.66
N VAL A 116 2.37 20.19 22.50
CA VAL A 116 1.67 21.48 22.39
C VAL A 116 0.16 21.27 22.31
N GLN A 117 -0.28 20.15 21.72
CA GLN A 117 -1.67 19.71 21.68
C GLN A 117 -2.60 20.76 21.03
N ASN A 118 -2.09 21.49 20.03
CA ASN A 118 -2.86 22.52 19.33
C ASN A 118 -3.74 21.97 18.22
N LEU A 119 -3.42 20.78 17.69
CA LEU A 119 -4.17 20.21 16.57
C LEU A 119 -5.52 19.68 17.04
N PRO A 120 -6.61 19.99 16.31
CA PRO A 120 -7.91 19.41 16.61
C PRO A 120 -7.85 17.90 16.37
N LEU A 121 -8.33 17.16 17.37
CA LEU A 121 -8.52 15.73 17.27
C LEU A 121 -9.90 15.45 16.67
N VAL A 122 -9.93 14.48 15.78
CA VAL A 122 -11.17 13.95 15.20
C VAL A 122 -11.31 12.55 15.76
N THR A 123 -12.46 12.24 16.34
CA THR A 123 -12.80 10.90 16.80
C THR A 123 -14.12 10.46 16.19
N VAL A 124 -14.41 9.16 16.26
CA VAL A 124 -15.68 8.60 15.81
C VAL A 124 -16.57 8.36 17.03
N GLY A 125 -17.64 9.13 17.14
CA GLY A 125 -18.61 9.05 18.25
C GLY A 125 -18.32 10.05 19.39
N ASP A 126 -19.02 9.87 20.52
CA ASP A 126 -19.00 10.80 21.66
C ASP A 126 -17.96 10.42 22.74
N GLY A 127 -16.92 9.67 22.36
CA GLY A 127 -15.89 9.19 23.27
C GLY A 127 -14.98 10.32 23.78
N PRO A 128 -14.28 10.11 24.92
CA PRO A 128 -13.30 11.06 25.40
C PRO A 128 -12.14 11.20 24.39
N VAL A 129 -11.90 12.43 23.98
CA VAL A 129 -10.83 12.79 23.05
C VAL A 129 -9.48 12.69 23.76
N SER A 130 -8.58 11.84 23.26
CA SER A 130 -7.25 11.58 23.82
C SER A 130 -6.13 12.01 22.87
N HIS A 131 -5.10 12.67 23.39
CA HIS A 131 -3.86 12.94 22.65
C HIS A 131 -2.96 11.70 22.70
N ASP A 132 -3.21 10.72 21.83
CA ASP A 132 -2.51 9.43 21.85
C ASP A 132 -0.98 9.58 21.88
N TRP A 133 -0.45 10.42 21.00
CA TRP A 133 1.00 10.62 20.89
C TRP A 133 1.61 11.31 22.11
N PHE A 134 0.83 12.13 22.84
CA PHE A 134 1.27 12.61 24.15
C PHE A 134 1.41 11.44 25.11
N VAL A 135 0.36 10.63 25.27
CA VAL A 135 0.36 9.48 26.20
C VAL A 135 1.51 8.52 25.87
N ILE A 136 1.70 8.21 24.59
CA ILE A 136 2.75 7.31 24.12
C ILE A 136 4.14 7.88 24.44
N LEU A 137 4.42 9.12 24.03
CA LEU A 137 5.75 9.71 24.16
C LEU A 137 6.10 10.07 25.60
N ASP A 138 5.11 10.49 26.41
CA ASP A 138 5.27 10.72 27.83
C ASP A 138 5.62 9.42 28.56
N GLY A 139 4.86 8.34 28.30
CA GLY A 139 5.15 7.01 28.87
C GLY A 139 6.52 6.44 28.46
N LEU A 140 7.09 6.90 27.34
CA LEU A 140 8.43 6.52 26.88
C LEU A 140 9.53 7.49 27.33
N GLY A 141 9.20 8.62 27.97
CA GLY A 141 10.15 9.69 28.28
C GLY A 141 10.76 10.37 27.04
N LEU A 142 10.07 10.30 25.90
CA LEU A 142 10.53 10.82 24.60
C LEU A 142 9.81 12.10 24.17
N LEU A 143 8.99 12.66 25.05
CA LEU A 143 8.13 13.81 24.75
C LEU A 143 8.93 15.02 24.21
N ALA A 144 10.16 15.24 24.68
CA ALA A 144 11.03 16.31 24.19
C ALA A 144 11.50 16.14 22.72
N ARG A 145 11.32 14.95 22.14
CA ARG A 145 11.71 14.59 20.77
C ARG A 145 10.52 14.52 19.80
N ASP A 146 9.33 14.94 20.23
CA ASP A 146 8.09 14.93 19.43
C ASP A 146 8.27 15.43 17.99
N GLN A 147 8.89 16.59 17.76
CA GLN A 147 9.11 17.16 16.43
C GLN A 147 10.07 16.32 15.58
N GLN A 148 11.11 15.75 16.19
CA GLN A 148 12.07 14.88 15.49
C GLN A 148 11.39 13.59 15.07
N LEU A 149 10.60 12.98 15.97
CA LEU A 149 9.86 11.77 15.71
C LEU A 149 8.75 12.00 14.68
N GLY A 150 8.07 13.14 14.71
CA GLY A 150 7.10 13.54 13.69
C GLY A 150 7.75 13.70 12.32
N GLY A 151 8.91 14.34 12.25
CA GLY A 151 9.71 14.42 11.02
C GLY A 151 10.15 13.06 10.49
N LEU A 152 10.56 12.14 11.37
CA LEU A 152 10.94 10.78 10.99
C LEU A 152 9.74 9.99 10.48
N ALA A 153 8.59 10.08 11.16
CA ALA A 153 7.35 9.46 10.71
C ALA A 153 6.94 9.99 9.34
N ARG A 154 7.01 11.30 9.14
CA ARG A 154 6.74 11.94 7.85
C ARG A 154 7.64 11.39 6.74
N ALA A 155 8.95 11.36 6.98
CA ALA A 155 9.93 10.84 6.01
C ALA A 155 9.67 9.36 5.69
N SER A 156 9.40 8.55 6.71
CA SER A 156 9.10 7.12 6.58
C SER A 156 7.83 6.89 5.77
N GLY A 157 6.78 7.67 6.04
CA GLY A 157 5.52 7.61 5.31
C GLY A 157 5.70 7.97 3.83
N LEU A 158 6.39 9.07 3.53
CA LEU A 158 6.69 9.47 2.14
C LEU A 158 7.52 8.39 1.42
N ALA A 159 8.50 7.79 2.09
CA ALA A 159 9.29 6.71 1.52
C ALA A 159 8.44 5.48 1.18
N LEU A 160 7.51 5.09 2.05
CA LEU A 160 6.58 3.98 1.81
C LEU A 160 5.60 4.27 0.66
N LEU A 161 5.08 5.49 0.57
CA LEU A 161 4.24 5.92 -0.56
C LEU A 161 5.00 5.78 -1.89
N VAL A 162 6.22 6.28 -1.96
CA VAL A 162 7.06 6.17 -3.16
C VAL A 162 7.41 4.71 -3.46
N ALA A 163 7.78 3.91 -2.45
CA ALA A 163 8.12 2.51 -2.62
C ALA A 163 6.93 1.69 -3.16
N GLY A 164 5.73 1.91 -2.64
CA GLY A 164 4.51 1.26 -3.12
C GLY A 164 4.18 1.63 -4.57
N LEU A 165 4.31 2.92 -4.94
CA LEU A 165 4.12 3.38 -6.32
C LEU A 165 5.11 2.75 -7.29
N VAL A 166 6.40 2.84 -6.98
CA VAL A 166 7.46 2.29 -7.84
C VAL A 166 7.32 0.78 -7.95
N GLY A 167 7.05 0.09 -6.84
CA GLY A 167 6.78 -1.34 -6.81
C GLY A 167 5.60 -1.72 -7.71
N GLY A 168 4.44 -1.09 -7.52
CA GLY A 168 3.23 -1.35 -8.30
C GLY A 168 3.42 -1.06 -9.79
N ALA A 169 4.04 0.07 -10.13
CA ALA A 169 4.35 0.43 -11.52
C ALA A 169 5.32 -0.56 -12.17
N SER A 170 6.35 -1.00 -11.46
CA SER A 170 7.31 -1.98 -11.98
C SER A 170 6.66 -3.34 -12.27
N ILE A 171 5.73 -3.77 -11.42
CA ILE A 171 4.98 -5.02 -11.58
C ILE A 171 4.02 -4.93 -12.76
N ALA A 172 3.26 -3.82 -12.86
CA ALA A 172 2.36 -3.57 -13.97
C ALA A 172 3.10 -3.50 -15.32
N ALA A 173 4.25 -2.82 -15.36
CA ALA A 173 5.07 -2.71 -16.56
C ALA A 173 5.69 -4.04 -17.00
N ARG A 174 6.07 -4.91 -16.05
CA ARG A 174 6.56 -6.27 -16.37
C ARG A 174 5.47 -7.16 -16.95
N ALA A 175 4.24 -7.03 -16.44
CA ALA A 175 3.09 -7.73 -17.00
C ALA A 175 2.84 -7.30 -18.45
N ALA A 176 2.73 -6.00 -18.73
CA ALA A 176 2.48 -5.49 -20.08
C ALA A 176 3.55 -5.88 -21.12
N ARG A 177 4.83 -5.98 -20.71
CA ARG A 177 5.92 -6.45 -21.60
C ARG A 177 5.83 -7.93 -21.92
N SER A 178 5.32 -8.73 -20.98
CA SER A 178 5.14 -10.17 -21.20
C SER A 178 4.00 -10.44 -22.20
N ASP A 179 3.05 -9.51 -22.31
CA ASP A 179 1.90 -9.59 -23.21
C ASP A 179 2.31 -9.27 -24.66
N GLY A 180 3.09 -8.20 -24.87
CA GLY A 180 3.50 -7.76 -26.21
C GLY A 180 4.50 -8.68 -26.94
N ASP A 181 5.18 -9.59 -26.23
CA ASP A 181 6.11 -10.56 -26.82
C ASP A 181 5.38 -11.77 -27.44
N VAL A 182 4.13 -12.04 -27.04
CA VAL A 182 3.32 -13.17 -27.54
C VAL A 182 2.66 -12.86 -28.89
N ASP A 183 2.39 -11.60 -29.19
CA ASP A 183 1.76 -11.15 -30.45
C ASP A 183 2.78 -10.88 -31.58
N GLY A 184 4.07 -11.10 -31.33
CA GLY A 184 5.16 -10.91 -32.30
C GLY A 184 5.40 -12.13 -33.20
N VAL A 185 4.72 -12.19 -34.35
CA VAL A 185 5.08 -12.91 -35.61
C VAL A 185 5.56 -14.38 -35.48
N PRO A 186 4.73 -15.37 -35.87
CA PRO A 186 5.24 -16.69 -36.24
C PRO A 186 6.08 -16.57 -37.51
N THR A 187 7.39 -16.82 -37.43
CA THR A 187 8.21 -17.08 -38.63
C THR A 187 7.57 -18.24 -39.40
N PRO A 188 7.23 -18.09 -40.69
CA PRO A 188 6.70 -19.18 -41.46
C PRO A 188 7.78 -20.26 -41.58
N VAL A 189 7.53 -21.43 -40.97
CA VAL A 189 8.33 -22.63 -41.20
C VAL A 189 8.22 -22.95 -42.69
N PRO A 190 9.34 -23.03 -43.46
CA PRO A 190 9.27 -23.42 -44.86
C PRO A 190 8.68 -24.82 -44.92
N ARG A 191 7.50 -24.95 -45.53
CA ARG A 191 6.87 -26.24 -45.79
C ARG A 191 7.74 -26.95 -46.82
N THR A 192 8.63 -27.85 -46.38
CA THR A 192 9.32 -28.76 -47.29
C THR A 192 8.27 -29.68 -47.89
N GLU A 193 7.80 -29.32 -49.09
CA GLU A 193 6.92 -30.14 -49.92
C GLU A 193 7.71 -31.39 -50.33
N ASN A 194 7.54 -32.47 -49.55
CA ASN A 194 8.14 -33.75 -49.85
C ASN A 194 7.42 -34.32 -51.08
N ARG A 195 8.06 -34.15 -52.24
CA ARG A 195 7.65 -34.68 -53.55
C ARG A 195 7.28 -36.17 -53.43
N ARG A 196 6.09 -36.47 -53.95
CA ARG A 196 5.56 -37.81 -54.20
C ARG A 196 6.62 -38.71 -54.85
N ARG A 197 6.87 -39.90 -54.28
CA ARG A 197 7.51 -41.01 -55.01
C ARG A 197 6.47 -41.69 -55.92
N PRO A 198 6.83 -42.13 -57.13
CA PRO A 198 5.94 -42.90 -57.99
C PRO A 198 5.87 -44.37 -57.53
N PRO A 199 4.82 -45.12 -57.91
CA PRO A 199 4.68 -46.52 -57.55
C PRO A 199 5.65 -47.39 -58.38
N THR A 200 6.39 -48.27 -57.72
CA THR A 200 7.09 -49.38 -58.37
C THR A 200 6.15 -50.57 -58.46
N SER A 201 5.79 -50.94 -59.68
CA SER A 201 5.19 -52.22 -60.05
C SER A 201 6.21 -53.36 -59.87
N GLY A 202 5.80 -54.44 -59.21
CA GLY A 202 6.56 -55.69 -59.06
C GLY A 202 5.81 -56.67 -58.17
#